data_AF-A0A957YSR9-F1
#
_entry.id   AF-A0A957YSR9-F1
#
_cell.length_a   1.000
_cell.length_b   1.000
_cell.length_c   1.000
_cell.angle_alpha   90.00
_cell.angle_beta   90.00
_cell.angle_gamma   90.00
#
_symmetry.space_group_name_H-M   'P 1'
#
loop_
_entity.id
_entity.type
_entity.pdbx_description
1 polymer ?
#
loop_
_entity_poly.entity_id
_entity_poly.type
_entity_poly.pdbx_seq_one_letter_code
_entity_poly.pdbx_strand_id
1 'polypeptide(L)' 'MNNQYDLYSDAVKANPYPTYAALRAEQPVSRQPAAEGDYTIWHVTRYAEAETVLRDHKRFVKNFRNTR' A
#
# COMPACT_ATOMS: atom_id res chain seq x y z
N MET A 1 1.70 -0.48 -16.22
CA MET A 1 2.33 0.17 -15.05
C MET A 1 3.17 -0.89 -14.36
N ASN A 2 4.50 -0.76 -14.42
CA ASN A 2 5.44 -1.75 -13.90
C ASN A 2 5.47 -1.68 -12.37
N ASN A 3 5.24 -2.81 -11.72
CA ASN A 3 5.35 -2.90 -10.28
C ASN A 3 6.80 -3.21 -9.90
N GLN A 4 7.60 -2.18 -9.61
CA GLN A 4 9.05 -2.28 -9.46
C GLN A 4 9.50 -3.02 -8.19
N TYR A 5 8.62 -3.13 -7.19
CA TYR A 5 8.89 -3.82 -5.93
C TYR A 5 7.88 -4.94 -5.69
N ASP A 6 8.37 -6.18 -5.58
CA ASP A 6 7.59 -7.28 -5.02
C ASP A 6 7.62 -7.21 -3.49
N LEU A 7 6.58 -6.60 -2.92
CA LEU A 7 6.43 -6.40 -1.49
C LEU A 7 6.18 -7.70 -0.72
N TYR A 8 5.91 -8.79 -1.42
CA TYR A 8 5.64 -10.11 -0.85
C TYR A 8 6.85 -11.04 -0.92
N SER A 9 7.93 -10.63 -1.60
CA SER A 9 9.17 -11.40 -1.69
C SER A 9 9.85 -11.60 -0.33
N ASP A 10 10.56 -12.72 -0.19
CA ASP A 10 11.31 -13.01 1.03
C ASP A 10 12.41 -11.99 1.30
N ALA A 11 12.99 -11.40 0.24
CA ALA A 11 13.99 -10.35 0.36
C ALA A 11 13.43 -9.08 1.03
N VAL A 12 12.23 -8.64 0.63
CA VAL A 12 11.57 -7.48 1.24
C VAL A 12 11.12 -7.81 2.66
N LYS A 13 10.62 -9.02 2.92
CA LYS A 13 10.26 -9.45 4.29
C LYS A 13 11.47 -9.47 5.23
N ALA A 14 12.64 -9.91 4.75
CA ALA A 14 13.86 -9.97 5.54
C ALA A 14 14.42 -8.58 5.88
N ASN A 15 14.31 -7.62 4.95
CA ASN A 15 14.76 -6.24 5.17
C ASN A 15 13.87 -5.22 4.43
N PRO A 16 12.76 -4.76 5.05
CA PRO A 16 11.77 -3.94 4.35
C PRO A 16 12.14 -2.45 4.27
N TYR A 17 13.03 -1.98 5.15
CA TYR A 17 13.30 -0.55 5.31
C TYR A 17 13.83 0.14 4.04
N PRO A 18 14.79 -0.45 3.28
CA PRO A 18 15.26 0.15 2.02
C PRO A 18 14.13 0.29 0.99
N THR A 19 13.31 -0.75 0.84
CA THR A 19 12.15 -0.74 -0.07
C THR A 19 11.15 0.36 0.31
N TYR A 20 10.81 0.47 1.60
CA TYR A 20 9.91 1.53 2.05
C TYR A 20 10.50 2.93 1.91
N ALA A 21 11.81 3.09 2.06
CA ALA A 21 12.49 4.36 1.83
C ALA A 21 12.39 4.79 0.36
N ALA A 22 12.64 3.88 -0.57
CA ALA A 22 12.50 4.15 -2.00
C ALA A 22 11.04 4.47 -2.38
N LEU A 23 10.07 3.69 -1.88
CA LEU A 23 8.64 3.98 -2.11
C LEU A 23 8.25 5.38 -1.59
N ARG A 24 8.70 5.79 -0.39
CA ARG A 24 8.41 7.14 0.13
C ARG A 24 8.97 8.26 -0.75
N ALA A 25 10.16 8.04 -1.32
CA ALA A 25 10.85 9.02 -2.14
C ALA A 25 10.20 9.14 -3.53
N GLU A 26 9.92 8.00 -4.17
CA GLU A 26 9.64 7.94 -5.60
C GLU A 26 8.16 7.65 -5.91
N GLN A 27 7.49 6.81 -5.13
CA GLN A 27 6.14 6.31 -5.39
C GLN A 27 5.33 6.19 -4.08
N PRO A 28 5.03 7.32 -3.40
CA PRO A 28 4.49 7.29 -2.04
C PRO A 28 3.09 6.69 -1.94
N VAL A 29 2.35 6.69 -3.06
CA VAL A 29 1.09 5.98 -3.27
C VAL A 29 1.26 5.08 -4.49
N SER A 30 1.39 3.77 -4.27
CA SER A 30 1.64 2.81 -5.34
C SER A 30 0.52 1.77 -5.47
N ARG A 31 0.26 1.34 -6.70
CA ARG A 31 -0.83 0.42 -7.04
C ARG A 31 -0.25 -0.92 -7.45
N GLN A 32 -0.67 -1.99 -6.77
CA GLN A 32 -0.24 -3.36 -7.08
C GLN A 32 -1.45 -4.27 -7.26
N PRO A 33 -1.41 -5.24 -8.18
CA PRO A 33 -2.38 -6.33 -8.16
C PRO A 33 -2.21 -7.10 -6.84
N ALA A 34 -3.32 -7.57 -6.27
CA ALA A 34 -3.24 -8.47 -5.13
C ALA A 34 -2.52 -9.77 -5.53
N ALA A 35 -1.82 -10.39 -4.57
CA ALA A 35 -1.18 -11.68 -4.78
C ALA A 35 -2.20 -12.79 -5.11
N GLU A 36 -3.44 -12.63 -4.65
CA GLU A 36 -4.55 -13.55 -4.89
C GLU A 36 -5.84 -12.75 -5.13
N GLY A 37 -6.60 -13.13 -6.17
CA GLY A 37 -7.88 -12.52 -6.55
C GLY A 37 -7.78 -11.38 -7.56
N ASP A 38 -8.92 -11.01 -8.15
CA ASP A 38 -9.03 -9.93 -9.14
C ASP A 38 -9.35 -8.59 -8.47
N TYR A 39 -8.44 -8.13 -7.61
CA TYR A 39 -8.53 -6.81 -7.00
C TYR A 39 -7.17 -6.16 -6.86
N THR A 40 -7.20 -4.85 -6.61
CA THR A 40 -6.04 -3.99 -6.54
C THR A 40 -5.79 -3.52 -5.13
N ILE A 41 -4.53 -3.53 -4.69
CA ILE A 41 -4.08 -3.00 -3.42
C ILE A 41 -3.32 -1.69 -3.66
N TRP A 42 -3.68 -0.67 -2.89
CA TRP A 42 -2.97 0.61 -2.85
C TRP A 42 -2.10 0.67 -1.59
N HIS A 43 -0.82 0.95 -1.76
CA HIS A 43 0.14 1.11 -0.67
C HIS A 43 0.41 2.59 -0.45
N VAL A 44 0.31 3.03 0.80
CA VAL A 44 0.57 4.41 1.23
C VAL A 44 1.75 4.39 2.20
N THR A 45 2.87 5.03 1.83
CA THR A 45 4.15 4.83 2.55
C THR A 45 4.66 6.05 3.29
N ARG A 46 4.17 7.25 2.96
CA ARG A 46 4.46 8.47 3.71
C ARG A 46 3.53 8.61 4.92
N TYR A 47 4.09 9.16 5.99
CA TYR A 47 3.39 9.25 7.28
C TYR A 47 2.11 10.08 7.19
N ALA A 48 2.16 11.28 6.60
CA ALA A 48 1.02 12.20 6.57
C ALA A 48 -0.17 11.62 5.79
N GLU A 49 0.09 10.97 4.67
CA GLU A 49 -0.90 10.32 3.84
C GLU A 49 -1.48 9.08 4.53
N ALA A 50 -0.63 8.26 5.16
CA ALA A 50 -1.08 7.10 5.92
C ALA A 50 -1.98 7.53 7.10
N GLU A 51 -1.58 8.55 7.84
CA GLU A 51 -2.39 9.12 8.93
C GLU A 51 -3.75 9.61 8.42
N THR A 52 -3.76 10.36 7.31
CA THR A 52 -4.98 10.88 6.69
C THR A 52 -5.95 9.76 6.32
N VAL A 53 -5.44 8.72 5.65
CA VAL A 53 -6.23 7.54 5.25
C VAL A 53 -6.77 6.80 6.47
N LEU A 54 -5.94 6.56 7.49
CA LEU A 54 -6.32 5.77 8.66
C LEU A 54 -7.34 6.49 9.56
N ARG A 55 -7.33 7.83 9.60
CA ARG A 55 -8.31 8.61 10.38
C ARG A 55 -9.67 8.73 9.68
N ASP A 56 -9.67 8.64 8.36
CA ASP A 56 -10.85 8.80 7.53
C ASP A 56 -11.64 7.50 7.35
N HIS A 57 -12.22 7.04 8.47
CA HIS A 57 -13.06 5.86 8.54
C HIS A 57 -14.38 5.95 7.74
N LYS A 58 -14.73 7.15 7.23
CA LYS A 58 -15.91 7.35 6.39
C LYS A 58 -15.64 6.95 4.94
N ARG A 59 -14.49 7.34 4.40
CA ARG A 59 -14.09 6.99 3.02
C ARG A 59 -13.29 5.68 2.96
N PHE A 60 -12.52 5.38 4.00
CA PHE A 60 -11.70 4.15 4.09
C PHE A 60 -12.27 3.22 5.17
N VAL A 61 -13.23 2.39 4.75
CA VAL A 61 -13.94 1.47 5.64
C VAL A 61 -13.18 0.16 5.84
N LYS A 62 -13.27 -0.41 7.04
CA LYS A 62 -12.69 -1.73 7.35
C LYS A 62 -13.63 -2.89 7.01
N ASN A 63 -14.93 -2.61 6.91
CA ASN A 63 -15.94 -3.55 6.48
C ASN A 63 -16.46 -3.12 5.11
N PHE A 64 -16.24 -3.95 4.09
CA PHE A 64 -16.65 -3.65 2.71
C PHE A 64 -18.16 -3.43 2.56
N ARG A 65 -18.99 -3.88 3.51
CA ARG A 65 -20.44 -3.63 3.50
C ARG A 65 -20.78 -2.15 3.71
N ASN A 66 -19.84 -1.34 4.16
CA ASN A 66 -20.01 0.09 4.45
C ASN A 66 -19.55 1.00 3.30
N THR A 67 -19.32 0.47 2.09
CA THR A 67 -18.83 1.24 0.93
C THR A 67 -19.94 1.96 0.14
N ARG A 68 -21.19 1.88 0.60
CA ARG A 68 -22.38 2.45 -0.05
C ARG A 68 -22.75 3.81 0.50
#